data_AF-A0A2M7QAE0-F1
#
_entry.id   AF-A0A2M7QAE0-F1
#
_cell.length_a   1.000
_cell.length_b   1.000
_cell.length_c   1.000
_cell.angle_alpha   90.00
_cell.angle_beta   90.00
_cell.angle_gamma   90.00
#
_symmetry.space_group_name_H-M   'P 1'
#
loop_
_entity.id
_entity.type
_entity.pdbx_description
1 polymer ?
#
loop_
_entity_poly.entity_id
_entity_poly.type
_entity_poly.pdbx_seq_one_letter_code
_entity_poly.pdbx_strand_id
1 'polypeptide(L)'
;HQSNNMTETFKTEPETKEIAVVKTQATKALTAAQELEIKSPEQMTLATILLSKMKTVAKMIKERKETITRPLMEALNSSRDLFKPIEANLADAERVVKGKMLDYQQVIDAENEKKRLALAKKVETGYMKPETAVAKMEKIEDAPTTVQGSVGAITFRNVKKVRLAELGTLGGADLEYLAKTGLIEWSSSARMEALKGMKVPGAEVYEEKVVASRST
;
A
#
# COMPACT_ATOMS: atom_id res chain seq x y z
N HIS A 1 1.89 29.85 -12.72
CA HIS A 1 3.05 29.09 -12.24
C HIS A 1 4.00 30.07 -11.58
N GLN A 2 3.97 30.18 -10.25
CA GLN A 2 5.12 30.64 -9.47
C GLN A 2 4.93 30.10 -8.06
N SER A 3 5.77 29.14 -7.74
CA SER A 3 5.78 28.37 -6.51
C SER A 3 6.18 29.27 -5.34
N ASN A 4 5.34 29.31 -4.32
CA ASN A 4 5.64 29.96 -3.05
C ASN A 4 6.58 29.03 -2.26
N ASN A 5 7.89 29.26 -2.38
CA ASN A 5 8.91 28.56 -1.59
C ASN A 5 8.91 29.14 -0.16
N MET A 6 8.05 28.60 0.71
CA MET A 6 8.22 28.71 2.15
C MET A 6 9.28 27.70 2.60
N THR A 7 10.56 28.03 2.39
CA THR A 7 11.62 27.48 3.23
C THR A 7 11.66 28.31 4.50
N GLU A 8 10.74 28.06 5.43
CA GLU A 8 10.97 28.42 6.81
C GLU A 8 12.18 27.64 7.29
N THR A 9 13.33 28.31 7.30
CA THR A 9 14.49 27.90 8.10
C THR A 9 13.99 27.56 9.50
N PHE A 10 14.05 26.29 9.88
CA PHE A 10 13.98 25.87 11.27
C PHE A 10 15.06 26.67 12.00
N LYS A 11 14.65 27.76 12.67
CA LYS A 11 15.53 28.51 13.56
C LYS A 11 16.05 27.49 14.56
N THR A 12 17.35 27.21 14.53
CA THR A 12 17.98 26.47 15.62
C THR A 12 17.68 27.24 16.88
N GLU A 13 16.79 26.70 17.73
CA GLU A 13 16.52 27.26 19.04
C GLU A 13 17.85 27.48 19.78
N PRO A 14 17.96 28.52 20.62
CA PRO A 14 19.15 28.72 21.44
C PRO A 14 19.46 27.44 22.21
N GLU A 15 20.72 26.98 22.11
CA GLU A 15 21.19 25.76 22.75
C GLU A 15 20.85 25.82 24.26
N THR A 16 19.86 25.04 24.68
CA THR A 16 19.42 25.05 26.07
C THR A 16 20.59 24.68 26.99
N LYS A 17 20.63 25.24 28.21
CA LYS A 17 21.72 24.99 29.18
C LYS A 17 21.99 23.49 29.38
N GLU A 18 20.94 22.66 29.34
CA GLU A 18 21.05 21.20 29.45
C GLU A 18 21.74 20.56 28.24
N ILE A 19 21.43 20.98 27.01
CA ILE A 19 22.07 20.47 25.78
C ILE A 19 23.54 20.87 25.76
N ALA A 20 23.87 22.10 26.17
CA ALA A 20 25.25 22.57 26.27
C ALA A 20 26.09 21.73 27.24
N VAL A 21 25.51 21.31 28.38
CA VAL A 21 26.17 20.41 29.35
C VAL A 21 26.46 19.05 28.73
N VAL A 22 25.47 18.43 28.08
CA VAL A 22 25.62 17.12 27.44
C VAL A 22 26.66 17.16 26.33
N LYS A 23 26.63 18.18 25.48
CA LYS A 23 27.63 18.40 24.42
C LYS A 23 29.03 18.56 24.98
N THR A 24 29.19 19.36 26.03
CA THR A 24 30.49 19.55 26.70
C THR A 24 31.04 18.22 27.24
N GLN A 25 30.18 17.41 27.88
CA GLN A 25 30.60 16.11 28.40
C GLN A 25 30.96 15.10 27.29
N ALA A 26 30.20 15.09 26.18
CA ALA A 26 30.52 14.27 25.02
C ALA A 26 31.85 14.65 24.38
N THR A 27 32.12 15.95 24.22
CA THR A 27 33.42 16.44 23.71
C THR A 27 34.57 16.04 24.63
N LYS A 28 34.43 16.23 25.94
CA LYS A 28 35.45 15.82 26.93
C LYS A 28 35.72 14.32 26.90
N ALA A 29 34.65 13.51 26.76
CA ALA A 29 34.79 12.07 26.64
C ALA A 29 35.54 11.66 25.37
N LEU A 30 35.30 12.33 24.25
CA LEU A 30 36.01 12.08 23.00
C LEU A 30 37.50 12.42 23.13
N THR A 31 37.84 13.60 23.66
CA THR A 31 39.23 14.00 23.90
C THR A 31 39.94 13.02 24.82
N ALA A 32 39.32 12.66 25.94
CA ALA A 32 39.89 11.68 26.88
C ALA A 32 40.08 10.29 26.25
N ALA A 33 39.20 9.88 25.34
CA ALA A 33 39.33 8.62 24.61
C ALA A 33 40.46 8.67 23.55
N GLN A 34 40.66 9.82 22.90
CA GLN A 34 41.74 10.03 21.93
C GLN A 34 43.12 10.07 22.58
N GLU A 35 43.22 10.59 23.80
CA GLU A 35 44.46 10.67 24.58
C GLU A 35 44.79 9.39 25.36
N LEU A 36 43.85 8.44 25.43
CA LEU A 36 44.00 7.23 26.23
C LEU A 36 44.99 6.25 25.57
N GLU A 37 46.05 5.92 26.30
CA GLU A 37 47.00 4.87 25.93
C GLU A 37 47.03 3.79 27.03
N ILE A 38 46.90 2.52 26.65
CA ILE A 38 46.83 1.39 27.59
C ILE A 38 48.07 0.51 27.42
N LYS A 39 49.03 0.67 28.32
CA LYS A 39 50.30 -0.07 28.39
C LYS A 39 50.49 -0.80 29.73
N SER A 40 49.54 -0.68 30.66
CA SER A 40 49.62 -1.24 32.02
C SER A 40 48.25 -1.65 32.57
N PRO A 41 48.19 -2.56 33.56
CA PRO A 41 46.95 -2.90 34.28
C PRO A 41 46.26 -1.70 34.94
N GLU A 42 47.03 -0.72 35.44
CA GLU A 42 46.51 0.50 36.04
C GLU A 42 45.79 1.36 34.99
N GLN A 43 46.37 1.50 33.79
CA GLN A 43 45.73 2.19 32.67
C GLN A 43 44.47 1.46 32.16
N MET A 44 44.45 0.12 32.22
CA MET A 44 43.24 -0.66 31.92
C MET A 44 42.10 -0.35 32.90
N THR A 45 42.43 -0.16 34.18
CA THR A 45 41.45 0.25 35.21
C THR A 45 40.91 1.65 34.93
N LEU A 46 41.77 2.60 34.55
CA LEU A 46 41.37 3.95 34.15
C LEU A 46 40.49 3.96 32.90
N ALA A 47 40.81 3.14 31.90
CA ALA A 47 40.00 2.95 30.69
C ALA A 47 38.59 2.45 31.03
N THR A 48 38.48 1.52 31.96
CA THR A 48 37.19 0.98 32.43
C THR A 48 36.33 2.06 33.11
N ILE A 49 36.96 2.91 33.93
CA ILE A 49 36.30 4.05 34.57
C ILE A 49 35.84 5.06 33.50
N LEU A 50 36.69 5.37 32.52
CA LEU A 50 36.35 6.27 31.43
C LEU A 50 35.16 5.76 30.62
N LEU A 51 35.18 4.48 30.21
CA LEU A 51 34.09 3.86 29.47
C LEU A 51 32.77 3.87 30.27
N SER A 52 32.84 3.65 31.58
CA SER A 52 31.67 3.72 32.46
C SER A 52 31.07 5.13 32.50
N LYS A 53 31.91 6.17 32.58
CA LYS A 53 31.46 7.57 32.49
C LYS A 53 30.82 7.88 31.13
N MET A 54 31.37 7.38 30.03
CA MET A 54 30.80 7.55 28.69
C MET A 54 29.40 6.93 28.58
N LYS A 55 29.18 5.75 29.17
CA LYS A 55 27.86 5.11 29.24
C LYS A 55 26.85 5.97 30.00
N THR A 56 27.26 6.64 31.06
CA THR A 56 26.41 7.61 31.77
C THR A 56 26.01 8.77 30.87
N VAL A 57 26.96 9.36 30.13
CA VAL A 57 26.66 10.45 29.18
C VAL A 57 25.70 9.98 28.07
N ALA A 58 25.91 8.77 27.53
CA ALA A 58 25.02 8.18 26.54
C ALA A 58 23.58 7.99 27.08
N LYS A 59 23.45 7.57 28.35
CA LYS A 59 22.15 7.47 29.03
C LYS A 59 21.47 8.84 29.16
N MET A 60 22.19 9.87 29.58
CA MET A 60 21.63 11.23 29.67
C MET A 60 21.16 11.76 28.31
N ILE A 61 21.92 11.52 27.23
CA ILE A 61 21.51 11.89 25.86
C ILE A 61 20.19 11.21 25.52
N LYS A 62 20.09 9.90 25.75
CA LYS A 62 18.89 9.11 25.47
C LYS A 62 17.69 9.64 26.26
N GLU A 63 17.83 9.81 27.56
CA GLU A 63 16.77 10.30 28.44
C GLU A 63 16.27 11.68 27.99
N ARG A 64 17.18 12.62 27.70
CA ARG A 64 16.80 13.95 27.23
C ARG A 64 16.05 13.90 25.90
N LYS A 65 16.52 13.08 24.96
CA LYS A 65 15.80 12.84 23.69
C LYS A 65 14.40 12.33 23.96
N GLU A 66 14.26 11.33 24.81
CA GLU A 66 12.96 10.73 25.15
C GLU A 66 12.03 11.69 25.88
N THR A 67 12.52 12.53 26.78
CA THR A 67 11.72 13.58 27.44
C THR A 67 11.09 14.55 26.43
N ILE A 68 11.76 14.81 25.32
CA ILE A 68 11.24 15.66 24.25
C ILE A 68 10.32 14.85 23.33
N THR A 69 10.75 13.68 22.86
CA THR A 69 10.03 12.95 21.81
C THR A 69 8.77 12.27 22.33
N ARG A 70 8.74 11.78 23.58
CA ARG A 70 7.57 11.09 24.14
C ARG A 70 6.31 11.94 24.17
N PRO A 71 6.28 13.14 24.78
CA PRO A 71 5.08 13.97 24.79
C PRO A 71 4.67 14.42 23.38
N LEU A 72 5.62 14.62 22.46
CA LEU A 72 5.31 14.93 21.06
C LEU A 72 4.64 13.74 20.35
N MET A 73 5.13 12.52 20.57
CA MET A 73 4.49 11.30 20.03
C MET A 73 3.10 11.08 20.64
N GLU A 74 2.94 11.30 21.94
CA GLU A 74 1.66 11.20 22.63
C GLU A 74 0.66 12.24 22.10
N ALA A 75 1.08 13.49 21.92
CA ALA A 75 0.26 14.56 21.36
C ALA A 75 -0.14 14.27 19.89
N LEU A 76 0.80 13.77 19.09
CA LEU A 76 0.54 13.39 17.70
C LEU A 76 -0.45 12.22 17.61
N ASN A 77 -0.26 11.18 18.43
CA ASN A 77 -1.14 10.02 18.44
C ASN A 77 -2.54 10.41 18.95
N SER A 78 -2.63 11.17 20.04
CA SER A 78 -3.91 11.68 20.56
C SER A 78 -4.66 12.50 19.50
N SER A 79 -3.95 13.36 18.78
CA SER A 79 -4.54 14.15 17.68
C SER A 79 -5.05 13.25 16.55
N ARG A 80 -4.28 12.23 16.15
CA ARG A 80 -4.72 11.25 15.14
C ARG A 80 -5.94 10.46 15.61
N ASP A 81 -5.92 9.99 16.85
CA ASP A 81 -7.00 9.19 17.43
C ASP A 81 -8.30 10.00 17.54
N LEU A 82 -8.21 11.31 17.78
CA LEU A 82 -9.36 12.21 17.79
C LEU A 82 -10.07 12.28 16.42
N PHE A 83 -9.30 12.40 15.33
CA PHE A 83 -9.86 12.60 13.98
C PHE A 83 -10.15 11.29 13.25
N LYS A 84 -9.43 10.22 13.53
CA LYS A 84 -9.59 8.91 12.88
C LYS A 84 -11.04 8.41 12.81
N PRO A 85 -11.84 8.41 13.89
CA PRO A 85 -13.24 7.97 13.80
C PRO A 85 -14.11 8.93 12.99
N ILE A 86 -13.82 10.24 13.01
CA ILE A 86 -14.57 11.25 12.26
C ILE A 86 -14.31 11.07 10.76
N GLU A 87 -13.04 10.91 10.37
CA GLU A 87 -12.64 10.63 9.00
C GLU A 87 -13.21 9.31 8.50
N ALA A 88 -13.18 8.26 9.33
CA ALA A 88 -13.77 6.96 9.00
C ALA A 88 -15.28 7.08 8.77
N ASN A 89 -16.00 7.77 9.66
CA ASN A 89 -17.45 7.99 9.52
C ASN A 89 -17.78 8.79 8.26
N LEU A 90 -16.99 9.83 7.95
CA LEU A 90 -17.18 10.63 6.74
C LEU A 90 -16.94 9.79 5.48
N ALA A 91 -15.86 9.00 5.46
CA ALA A 91 -15.54 8.10 4.35
C ALA A 91 -16.64 7.04 4.16
N ASP A 92 -17.18 6.50 5.25
CA ASP A 92 -18.30 5.56 5.19
C ASP A 92 -19.59 6.21 4.70
N ALA A 93 -19.91 7.42 5.17
CA ALA A 93 -21.06 8.18 4.68
C ALA A 93 -20.93 8.46 3.17
N GLU A 94 -19.76 8.90 2.72
CA GLU A 94 -19.46 9.12 1.30
C GLU A 94 -19.62 7.83 0.49
N ARG A 95 -19.09 6.70 1.00
CA ARG A 95 -19.24 5.38 0.38
C ARG A 95 -20.71 4.96 0.27
N VAL A 96 -21.51 5.17 1.31
CA VAL A 96 -22.95 4.84 1.31
C VAL A 96 -23.70 5.69 0.27
N VAL A 97 -23.45 7.00 0.21
CA VAL A 97 -24.09 7.87 -0.77
C VAL A 97 -23.71 7.46 -2.20
N LYS A 98 -22.41 7.25 -2.46
CA LYS A 98 -21.93 6.77 -3.77
C LYS A 98 -22.52 5.41 -4.14
N GLY A 99 -22.68 4.50 -3.18
CA GLY A 99 -23.36 3.22 -3.38
C GLY A 99 -24.79 3.40 -3.84
N LYS A 100 -25.58 4.21 -3.14
CA LYS A 100 -26.98 4.51 -3.52
C LYS A 100 -27.09 5.16 -4.90
N MET A 101 -26.17 6.07 -5.23
CA MET A 101 -26.11 6.69 -6.55
C MET A 101 -25.85 5.66 -7.66
N LEU A 102 -24.94 4.71 -7.40
CA LEU A 102 -24.63 3.63 -8.33
C LEU A 102 -25.82 2.66 -8.47
N ASP A 103 -26.46 2.28 -7.36
CA ASP A 103 -27.63 1.39 -7.36
C ASP A 103 -28.76 2.01 -8.20
N TYR A 104 -29.01 3.30 -8.04
CA TYR A 104 -30.00 4.03 -8.85
C TYR A 104 -29.66 3.99 -10.35
N GLN A 105 -28.40 4.26 -10.71
CA GLN A 105 -27.93 4.18 -12.10
C GLN A 105 -28.15 2.77 -12.68
N GLN A 106 -27.81 1.73 -11.93
CA GLN A 106 -27.99 0.34 -12.32
C GLN A 106 -29.46 -0.03 -12.52
N VAL A 107 -30.37 0.50 -11.69
CA VAL A 107 -31.82 0.30 -11.88
C VAL A 107 -32.27 0.90 -13.21
N ILE A 108 -31.85 2.13 -13.54
CA ILE A 108 -32.20 2.76 -14.82
C ILE A 108 -31.65 1.94 -15.99
N ASP A 109 -30.37 1.57 -15.94
CA ASP A 109 -29.74 0.77 -16.99
C ASP A 109 -30.44 -0.57 -17.18
N ALA A 110 -30.81 -1.27 -16.09
CA ALA A 110 -31.53 -2.53 -16.15
C ALA A 110 -32.95 -2.38 -16.70
N GLU A 111 -33.67 -1.30 -16.36
CA GLU A 111 -34.98 -1.00 -16.93
C GLU A 111 -34.91 -0.70 -18.43
N ASN A 112 -33.90 0.08 -18.84
CA ASN A 112 -33.66 0.41 -20.24
C ASN A 112 -33.31 -0.83 -21.06
N GLU A 113 -32.47 -1.72 -20.52
CA GLU A 113 -32.14 -2.98 -21.16
C GLU A 113 -33.38 -3.89 -21.29
N LYS A 114 -34.20 -4.00 -20.24
CA LYS A 114 -35.48 -4.74 -20.32
C LYS A 114 -36.40 -4.18 -21.42
N LYS A 115 -36.48 -2.86 -21.57
CA LYS A 115 -37.26 -2.22 -22.64
C LYS A 115 -36.68 -2.56 -24.02
N ARG A 116 -35.36 -2.51 -24.18
CA ARG A 116 -34.65 -2.90 -25.42
C ARG A 116 -34.89 -4.36 -25.78
N LEU A 117 -34.75 -5.29 -24.82
CA LEU A 117 -35.03 -6.72 -25.01
C LEU A 117 -36.51 -6.99 -25.35
N ALA A 118 -37.44 -6.29 -24.70
CA ALA A 118 -38.86 -6.42 -25.01
C ALA A 118 -39.21 -5.93 -26.43
N LEU A 119 -38.55 -4.87 -26.91
CA LEU A 119 -38.68 -4.42 -28.30
C LEU A 119 -38.07 -5.43 -29.27
N ALA A 120 -36.87 -5.94 -28.98
CA ALA A 120 -36.22 -6.97 -29.79
C ALA A 120 -37.09 -8.22 -29.94
N LYS A 121 -37.69 -8.70 -28.84
CA LYS A 121 -38.62 -9.85 -28.86
C LYS A 121 -39.87 -9.57 -29.71
N LYS A 122 -40.39 -8.34 -29.71
CA LYS A 122 -41.53 -7.95 -30.56
C LYS A 122 -41.19 -7.92 -32.05
N VAL A 123 -39.93 -7.61 -32.38
CA VAL A 123 -39.43 -7.70 -33.77
C VAL A 123 -39.26 -9.16 -34.18
N GLU A 124 -38.63 -9.97 -33.33
CA GLU A 124 -38.39 -11.40 -33.59
C GLU A 124 -39.70 -12.18 -33.78
N THR A 125 -40.71 -11.88 -32.97
CA THR A 125 -42.05 -12.49 -33.10
C THR A 125 -42.90 -11.91 -34.23
N GLY A 126 -42.38 -10.94 -35.01
CA GLY A 126 -43.09 -10.32 -36.14
C GLY A 126 -44.19 -9.33 -35.75
N TYR A 127 -44.44 -9.11 -34.47
CA TYR A 127 -45.43 -8.15 -33.96
C TYR A 127 -45.03 -6.68 -34.15
N MET A 128 -43.77 -6.40 -34.51
CA MET A 128 -43.27 -5.05 -34.75
C MET A 128 -42.27 -5.04 -35.91
N LYS A 129 -42.37 -4.03 -36.79
CA LYS A 129 -41.39 -3.82 -37.85
C LYS A 129 -40.04 -3.35 -37.27
N PRO A 130 -38.91 -3.81 -37.82
CA PRO A 130 -37.57 -3.43 -37.36
C PRO A 130 -37.38 -1.91 -37.26
N GLU A 131 -37.85 -1.14 -38.25
CA GLU A 131 -37.67 0.32 -38.32
C GLU A 131 -38.41 1.03 -37.17
N THR A 132 -39.59 0.52 -36.80
CA THR A 132 -40.36 1.06 -35.68
C THR A 132 -39.73 0.71 -34.34
N ALA A 133 -39.06 -0.44 -34.24
CA ALA A 133 -38.33 -0.82 -33.04
C ALA A 133 -37.08 0.02 -32.85
N VAL A 134 -36.32 0.31 -33.92
CA VAL A 134 -35.15 1.21 -33.88
C VAL A 134 -35.55 2.60 -33.40
N ALA A 135 -36.61 3.20 -33.99
CA ALA A 135 -37.10 4.51 -33.56
C ALA A 135 -37.61 4.55 -32.10
N LYS A 136 -38.05 3.40 -31.56
CA LYS A 136 -38.42 3.28 -30.14
C LYS A 136 -37.22 3.03 -29.23
N MET A 137 -36.19 2.33 -29.71
CA MET A 137 -34.95 2.11 -28.97
C MET A 137 -34.14 3.41 -28.82
N GLU A 138 -34.08 4.25 -29.86
CA GLU A 138 -33.40 5.56 -29.81
C GLU A 138 -34.01 6.52 -28.77
N LYS A 139 -35.29 6.34 -28.43
CA LYS A 139 -35.98 7.14 -27.41
C LYS A 139 -35.78 6.61 -25.99
N ILE A 140 -35.13 5.46 -25.81
CA ILE A 140 -34.76 4.94 -24.49
C ILE A 140 -33.46 5.63 -24.09
N GLU A 141 -33.58 6.69 -23.27
CA GLU A 141 -32.45 7.44 -22.75
C GLU A 141 -31.64 6.59 -21.77
N ASP A 142 -30.35 6.38 -22.05
CA ASP A 142 -29.41 5.76 -21.11
C ASP A 142 -29.22 6.64 -19.87
N ALA A 143 -28.83 6.01 -18.76
CA ALA A 143 -28.61 6.76 -17.54
C ALA A 143 -27.40 7.73 -17.71
N PRO A 144 -27.50 8.98 -17.24
CA PRO A 144 -26.51 10.01 -17.54
C PRO A 144 -25.14 9.66 -16.94
N THR A 145 -24.08 9.84 -17.72
CA THR A 145 -22.70 9.60 -17.25
C THR A 145 -22.22 10.69 -16.31
N THR A 146 -22.81 11.89 -16.36
CA THR A 146 -22.51 13.00 -15.46
C THR A 146 -23.81 13.63 -14.96
N VAL A 147 -23.87 13.85 -13.65
CA VAL A 147 -24.99 14.52 -12.98
C VAL A 147 -24.49 15.84 -12.42
N GLN A 148 -25.08 16.94 -12.87
CA GLN A 148 -24.78 18.30 -12.42
C GLN A 148 -25.64 18.64 -11.20
N GLY A 149 -25.01 18.98 -10.08
CA GLY A 149 -25.66 19.56 -8.91
C GLY A 149 -25.38 21.06 -8.80
N SER A 150 -26.04 21.72 -7.85
CA SER A 150 -25.87 23.15 -7.59
C SER A 150 -24.49 23.52 -7.03
N VAL A 151 -23.79 22.57 -6.40
CA VAL A 151 -22.49 22.79 -5.72
C VAL A 151 -21.36 21.98 -6.38
N GLY A 152 -21.63 21.25 -7.46
CA GLY A 152 -20.62 20.45 -8.16
C GLY A 152 -21.22 19.41 -9.10
N ALA A 153 -20.36 18.69 -9.81
CA ALA A 153 -20.76 17.61 -10.73
C ALA A 153 -20.19 16.27 -10.27
N ILE A 154 -20.95 15.19 -10.47
CA ILE A 154 -20.49 13.82 -10.25
C ILE A 154 -20.50 13.07 -11.58
N THR A 155 -19.37 12.47 -11.93
CA THR A 155 -19.21 11.65 -13.14
C THR A 155 -19.06 10.18 -12.77
N PHE A 156 -19.88 9.34 -13.38
CA PHE A 156 -19.77 7.89 -13.32
C PHE A 156 -18.78 7.41 -14.38
N ARG A 157 -17.85 6.52 -13.97
CA ARG A 157 -16.88 5.93 -14.88
C ARG A 157 -16.74 4.44 -14.62
N ASN A 158 -16.64 3.68 -15.69
CA ASN A 158 -16.25 2.29 -15.62
C ASN A 158 -14.74 2.20 -15.43
N VAL A 159 -14.31 1.57 -14.33
CA VAL A 159 -12.89 1.30 -14.07
C VAL A 159 -12.68 -0.19 -14.21
N LYS A 160 -11.78 -0.59 -15.11
CA LYS A 160 -11.35 -1.99 -15.21
C LYS A 160 -10.60 -2.35 -13.93
N LYS A 161 -11.20 -3.21 -13.11
CA LYS A 161 -10.58 -3.79 -11.93
C LYS A 161 -10.36 -5.27 -12.18
N VAL A 162 -9.23 -5.77 -11.69
CA VAL A 162 -8.93 -7.20 -11.67
C VAL A 162 -9.19 -7.73 -10.27
N ARG A 163 -9.70 -8.96 -10.19
CA ARG A 163 -9.79 -9.75 -8.96
C ARG A 163 -9.13 -11.09 -9.24
N LEU A 164 -8.63 -11.74 -8.20
CA LEU A 164 -8.23 -13.13 -8.32
C LEU A 164 -9.47 -13.95 -8.71
N ALA A 165 -9.33 -14.77 -9.74
CA ALA A 165 -10.32 -15.79 -10.04
C ALA A 165 -10.30 -16.85 -8.92
N GLU A 166 -11.41 -17.55 -8.74
CA GLU A 166 -11.45 -18.72 -7.87
C GLU A 166 -10.37 -19.71 -8.31
N LEU A 167 -9.57 -20.24 -7.37
CA LEU A 167 -8.42 -21.08 -7.70
C LEU A 167 -8.80 -22.28 -8.59
N GLY A 168 -9.99 -22.87 -8.37
CA GLY A 168 -10.50 -24.00 -9.15
C GLY A 168 -10.91 -23.67 -10.59
N THR A 169 -10.93 -22.38 -10.97
CA THR A 169 -11.21 -21.94 -12.34
C THR A 169 -9.95 -21.72 -13.17
N LEU A 170 -8.76 -21.79 -12.55
CA LEU A 170 -7.49 -21.73 -13.25
C LEU A 170 -7.22 -23.06 -13.95
N GLY A 171 -7.07 -23.02 -15.27
CA GLY A 171 -6.67 -24.17 -16.07
C GLY A 171 -5.16 -24.38 -16.08
N GLY A 172 -4.71 -25.47 -16.71
CA GLY A 172 -3.27 -25.76 -16.83
C GLY A 172 -2.47 -24.65 -17.51
N ALA A 173 -3.03 -24.01 -18.54
CA ALA A 173 -2.40 -22.88 -19.24
C ALA A 173 -2.26 -21.63 -18.35
N ASP A 174 -3.22 -21.38 -17.45
CA ASP A 174 -3.16 -20.26 -16.51
C ASP A 174 -2.06 -20.49 -15.46
N LEU A 175 -1.99 -21.71 -14.93
CA LEU A 175 -0.95 -22.12 -13.98
C LEU A 175 0.45 -22.06 -14.62
N GLU A 176 0.57 -22.48 -15.88
CA GLU A 176 1.83 -22.38 -16.63
C GLU A 176 2.26 -20.91 -16.83
N TYR A 177 1.33 -20.02 -17.18
CA TYR A 177 1.60 -18.58 -17.28
C TYR A 177 2.05 -17.98 -15.95
N LEU A 178 1.38 -18.33 -14.84
CA LEU A 178 1.75 -17.87 -13.51
C LEU A 178 3.14 -18.39 -13.08
N ALA A 179 3.49 -19.62 -13.46
CA ALA A 179 4.81 -20.19 -13.20
C ALA A 179 5.90 -19.49 -14.02
N LYS A 180 5.67 -19.24 -15.32
CA LYS A 180 6.60 -18.52 -16.20
C LYS A 180 6.85 -17.08 -15.75
N THR A 181 5.85 -16.44 -15.15
CA THR A 181 5.96 -15.07 -14.63
C THR A 181 6.55 -15.00 -13.21
N GLY A 182 6.83 -16.15 -12.58
CA GLY A 182 7.39 -16.21 -11.22
C GLY A 182 6.38 -15.87 -10.12
N LEU A 183 5.08 -15.84 -10.43
CA LEU A 183 4.01 -15.58 -9.45
C LEU A 183 3.68 -16.83 -8.62
N ILE A 184 3.90 -18.02 -9.18
CA ILE A 184 3.86 -19.28 -8.45
C ILE A 184 5.17 -20.05 -8.72
N GLU A 185 5.75 -20.63 -7.69
CA GLU A 185 6.95 -21.44 -7.80
C GLU A 185 6.91 -22.61 -6.82
N TRP A 186 7.53 -23.72 -7.22
CA TRP A 186 7.79 -24.81 -6.28
C TRP A 186 8.93 -24.42 -5.36
N SER A 187 8.75 -24.63 -4.06
CA SER A 187 9.87 -24.53 -3.13
C SER A 187 10.95 -25.54 -3.52
N SER A 188 12.21 -25.23 -3.19
CA SER A 188 13.34 -26.13 -3.44
C SER A 188 13.10 -27.53 -2.88
N SER A 189 12.46 -27.63 -1.71
CA SER A 189 12.09 -28.91 -1.10
C SER A 189 11.02 -29.63 -1.92
N ALA A 190 9.88 -29.00 -2.21
CA ALA A 190 8.79 -29.62 -2.96
C ALA A 190 9.24 -30.09 -4.36
N ARG A 191 10.11 -29.31 -5.02
CA ARG A 191 10.72 -29.69 -6.29
C ARG A 191 11.59 -30.94 -6.15
N MET A 192 12.48 -30.99 -5.15
CA MET A 192 13.35 -32.15 -4.91
C MET A 192 12.54 -33.41 -4.54
N GLU A 193 11.44 -33.24 -3.82
CA GLU A 193 10.52 -34.33 -3.47
C GLU A 193 9.80 -34.87 -4.71
N ALA A 194 9.26 -34.00 -5.56
CA ALA A 194 8.65 -34.38 -6.82
C ALA A 194 9.64 -35.10 -7.74
N LEU A 195 10.87 -34.58 -7.87
CA LEU A 195 11.94 -35.20 -8.67
C LEU A 195 12.39 -36.57 -8.13
N LYS A 196 12.20 -36.83 -6.84
CA LYS A 196 12.43 -38.16 -6.23
C LYS A 196 11.25 -39.13 -6.43
N GLY A 197 10.21 -38.72 -7.16
CA GLY A 197 9.01 -39.51 -7.41
C GLY A 197 7.96 -39.45 -6.31
N MET A 198 8.08 -38.52 -5.35
CA MET A 198 7.04 -38.35 -4.33
C MET A 198 5.84 -37.59 -4.91
N LYS A 199 4.63 -38.00 -4.53
CA LYS A 199 3.39 -37.38 -4.99
C LYS A 199 3.21 -36.00 -4.36
N VAL A 200 3.62 -34.96 -5.06
CA VAL A 200 3.42 -33.56 -4.67
C VAL A 200 2.19 -33.02 -5.42
N PRO A 201 1.14 -32.55 -4.73
CA PRO A 201 -0.05 -32.00 -5.38
C PRO A 201 0.30 -30.87 -6.35
N GLY A 202 -0.14 -30.99 -7.60
CA GLY A 202 0.12 -30.00 -8.66
C GLY A 202 1.46 -30.15 -9.39
N ALA A 203 2.35 -31.04 -8.93
CA ALA A 203 3.62 -31.29 -9.60
C ALA A 203 3.52 -32.45 -10.60
N GLU A 204 3.95 -32.20 -11.83
CA GLU A 204 4.14 -33.20 -12.87
C GLU A 204 5.61 -33.18 -13.29
N VAL A 205 6.27 -34.33 -13.21
CA VAL A 205 7.67 -34.48 -13.66
C VAL A 205 7.65 -34.98 -15.08
N TYR A 206 8.27 -34.23 -15.99
CA TYR A 206 8.46 -34.61 -17.38
C TYR A 206 9.93 -34.42 -17.79
N GLU A 207 10.36 -35.15 -18.82
CA GLU A 207 11.71 -35.06 -19.37
C GLU A 207 11.69 -34.30 -20.70
N GLU A 208 12.52 -33.27 -20.81
CA GLU A 208 12.72 -32.52 -22.05
C GLU A 208 14.21 -32.58 -22.44
N LYS A 209 14.50 -32.96 -23.69
CA LYS A 209 15.87 -32.97 -24.20
C LYS A 209 16.30 -31.55 -24.52
N VAL A 210 17.29 -31.04 -23.79
CA VAL A 210 17.93 -29.74 -24.05
C VAL A 210 19.33 -29.92 -24.63
N VAL A 211 19.74 -29.00 -25.50
CA VAL A 211 21.11 -28.96 -26.05
C VAL A 211 22.03 -28.32 -25.02
N ALA A 212 22.98 -29.09 -24.49
CA ALA A 212 24.00 -28.56 -23.59
C ALA A 212 25.24 -28.12 -24.38
N SER A 213 25.62 -26.85 -24.28
CA SER A 213 26.95 -26.39 -24.67
C SER A 213 27.85 -26.33 -23.44
N ARG A 214 29.06 -26.89 -23.56
CA ARG A 214 30.07 -26.84 -22.49
C ARG A 214 30.97 -25.64 -22.76
N SER A 215 30.80 -24.55 -22.02
CA SER A 215 31.80 -23.48 -21.98
C SER A 215 33.03 -24.05 -21.28
N THR A 216 34.09 -24.31 -22.05
CA THR A 216 35.44 -24.61 -21.53
C THR A 216 36.04 -23.39 -20.87
#